data_AF-A0A1H4UCI0-F1
#
_entry.id   AF-A0A1H4UCI0-F1
#
_cell.length_a   1.000
_cell.length_b   1.000
_cell.length_c   1.000
_cell.angle_alpha   90.00
_cell.angle_beta   90.00
_cell.angle_gamma   90.00
#
_symmetry.space_group_name_H-M   'P 1'
#
loop_
_entity.id
_entity.type
_entity.pdbx_description
1 polymer ?
#
loop_
_entity_poly.entity_id
_entity_poly.type
_entity_poly.pdbx_seq_one_letter_code
_entity_poly.pdbx_strand_id
1 'polypeptide(L)'
;MSYNILETNIEFENGNIDTITVLVEMSENDIRAIQANTQPRGGYMNISPGAKLNEELLQEIAGYGMQVNASQFFPKSKYLKV
;
A
#
# COMPACT_ATOMS: atom_id res chain seq x y z
N MET A 1 12.43 -7.11 7.59
CA MET A 1 12.84 -6.73 6.22
C MET A 1 12.34 -5.34 5.96
N SER A 2 13.05 -4.56 5.16
CA SER A 2 12.57 -3.25 4.68
C SER A 2 12.31 -3.35 3.18
N TYR A 3 11.16 -2.85 2.76
CA TYR A 3 10.70 -2.80 1.39
C TYR A 3 11.08 -1.47 0.75
N ASN A 4 11.44 -1.51 -0.53
CA ASN A 4 11.68 -0.33 -1.34
C ASN A 4 10.34 0.26 -1.81
N ILE A 5 9.77 1.17 -1.02
CA ILE A 5 8.51 1.84 -1.34
C ILE A 5 8.79 3.01 -2.27
N LEU A 6 8.19 2.96 -3.46
CA LEU A 6 8.38 3.93 -4.54
C LEU A 6 7.37 5.08 -4.47
N GLU A 7 6.10 4.74 -4.24
CA GLU A 7 4.98 5.68 -4.19
C GLU A 7 3.91 5.19 -3.21
N THR A 8 3.10 6.11 -2.69
CA THR A 8 1.97 5.79 -1.82
C THR A 8 0.73 6.53 -2.27
N ASN A 9 -0.42 5.85 -2.20
CA ASN A 9 -1.74 6.42 -2.38
C ASN A 9 -2.52 6.19 -1.09
N ILE A 10 -3.08 7.26 -0.53
CA ILE A 10 -3.72 7.26 0.79
C ILE A 10 -5.11 7.86 0.64
N GLU A 11 -6.11 7.08 1.02
CA GLU A 11 -7.51 7.46 1.03
C GLU A 11 -7.97 7.66 2.47
N PHE A 12 -8.65 8.78 2.70
CA PHE A 12 -9.16 9.17 4.00
C PHE A 12 -10.68 9.12 4.02
N GLU A 13 -11.25 8.59 5.09
CA GLU A 13 -12.67 8.62 5.37
C GLU A 13 -12.90 9.28 6.74
N ASN A 14 -13.79 10.28 6.80
CA ASN A 14 -14.10 11.03 8.03
C ASN A 14 -12.86 11.58 8.76
N GLY A 15 -11.85 12.01 8.00
CA GLY A 15 -10.59 12.56 8.55
C GLY A 15 -9.63 11.51 9.11
N ASN A 16 -9.94 10.23 8.99
CA ASN A 16 -9.06 9.11 9.36
C ASN A 16 -8.59 8.37 8.12
N ILE A 17 -7.45 7.68 8.23
CA ILE A 17 -6.97 6.79 7.16
C ILE A 17 -7.97 5.64 7.03
N ASP A 18 -8.48 5.43 5.81
CA ASP A 18 -9.30 4.27 5.49
C ASP A 18 -8.49 3.22 4.73
N THR A 19 -7.85 3.64 3.65
CA THR A 19 -7.13 2.74 2.73
C THR A 19 -5.76 3.32 2.41
N ILE A 20 -4.73 2.48 2.43
CA ILE A 20 -3.40 2.81 1.92
C ILE A 20 -3.02 1.76 0.88
N THR A 21 -2.55 2.24 -0.25
CA THR A 21 -1.91 1.42 -1.29
C THR A 21 -0.47 1.89 -1.44
N VAL A 22 0.48 0.98 -1.35
CA VAL A 22 1.91 1.25 -1.56
C VAL A 22 2.37 0.61 -2.87
N LEU A 23 3.13 1.36 -3.66
CA LEU A 23 3.85 0.83 -4.81
C LEU A 23 5.25 0.44 -4.33
N VAL A 24 5.58 -0.85 -4.42
CA VAL A 24 6.81 -1.42 -3.87
C VAL A 24 7.58 -2.17 -4.95
N GLU A 25 8.90 -2.02 -4.95
CA GLU A 25 9.81 -2.90 -5.70
C GLU A 25 10.25 -4.06 -4.80
N MET A 26 9.72 -5.25 -5.07
CA MET A 26 9.99 -6.47 -4.28
C MET A 26 11.35 -7.09 -4.63
N SER A 27 11.74 -6.95 -5.89
CA SER A 27 13.04 -7.31 -6.45
C SER A 27 13.26 -6.51 -7.73
N GLU A 28 14.44 -6.57 -8.34
CA GLU A 28 14.78 -5.80 -9.54
C GLU A 28 13.71 -5.91 -10.63
N ASN A 29 13.04 -4.80 -10.94
CA ASN A 29 11.92 -4.70 -11.90
C ASN A 29 10.61 -5.44 -11.50
N ASP A 30 10.49 -6.02 -10.30
CA ASP A 30 9.23 -6.59 -9.78
C ASP A 30 8.50 -5.54 -8.94
N ILE A 31 7.63 -4.79 -9.62
CA ILE A 31 6.88 -3.68 -9.02
C ILE A 31 5.44 -4.11 -8.77
N ARG A 32 5.01 -3.97 -7.51
CA ARG A 32 3.68 -4.40 -7.06
C ARG A 32 2.98 -3.28 -6.32
N ALA A 33 1.67 -3.20 -6.48
CA ALA A 33 0.83 -2.40 -5.61
C ALA A 33 0.26 -3.30 -4.51
N ILE A 34 0.50 -2.94 -3.26
CA ILE A 34 0.05 -3.68 -2.09
C ILE A 34 -0.86 -2.75 -1.27
N GLN A 35 -2.04 -3.23 -0.89
CA GLN A 35 -3.08 -2.45 -0.26
C GLN A 35 -3.49 -3.03 1.08
N ALA A 36 -3.75 -2.17 2.05
CA ALA A 36 -4.48 -2.50 3.26
C ALA A 36 -5.56 -1.44 3.50
N ASN A 37 -6.66 -1.85 4.14
CA ASN A 37 -7.70 -0.94 4.55
C ASN A 37 -8.24 -1.29 5.94
N THR A 38 -9.17 -0.49 6.45
CA THR A 38 -9.78 -0.68 7.77
C THR A 38 -10.68 -1.92 7.87
N GLN A 39 -11.05 -2.52 6.73
CA GLN A 39 -11.95 -3.67 6.67
C GLN A 39 -11.14 -4.98 6.72
N PRO A 40 -11.35 -5.85 7.73
CA PRO A 40 -10.61 -7.10 7.84
C PRO A 40 -10.80 -8.02 6.63
N ARG A 41 -9.69 -8.58 6.11
CA ARG A 41 -9.69 -9.60 5.06
C ARG A 41 -8.83 -10.78 5.50
N GLY A 42 -9.39 -11.99 5.43
CA GLY A 42 -8.69 -13.20 5.88
C GLY A 42 -7.37 -13.40 5.13
N GLY A 43 -6.27 -13.51 5.87
CA GLY A 43 -4.93 -13.74 5.32
C GLY A 43 -4.14 -12.49 4.94
N TYR A 44 -4.69 -11.28 5.14
CA TYR A 44 -4.02 -10.01 4.86
C TYR A 44 -4.12 -9.08 6.08
N MET A 45 -3.21 -8.12 6.17
CA MET A 45 -3.30 -7.11 7.22
C MET A 45 -4.46 -6.14 6.99
N ASN A 46 -4.92 -5.56 8.09
CA ASN A 46 -5.88 -4.47 8.11
C ASN A 46 -5.28 -3.27 8.86
N ILE A 47 -5.67 -2.07 8.44
CA ILE A 47 -5.29 -0.84 9.12
C ILE A 47 -6.16 -0.72 10.38
N SER A 48 -5.54 -0.45 11.52
CA SER A 48 -6.29 -0.19 12.74
C SER A 48 -7.07 1.13 12.62
N PRO A 49 -8.32 1.21 13.08
CA PRO A 49 -9.03 2.48 13.15
C PRO A 49 -8.22 3.51 13.96
N GLY A 50 -7.96 4.69 13.36
CA GLY A 50 -7.15 5.73 13.98
C GLY A 50 -5.63 5.50 13.91
N ALA A 51 -5.16 4.55 13.10
CA ALA A 51 -3.75 4.40 12.80
C ALA A 51 -3.15 5.72 12.29
N LYS A 52 -1.93 6.01 12.71
CA LYS A 52 -1.19 7.18 12.24
C LYS A 52 -0.35 6.79 11.05
N LEU A 53 -0.31 7.67 10.04
CA LEU A 53 0.62 7.51 8.93
C LEU A 53 2.05 7.66 9.45
N ASN A 54 2.81 6.58 9.39
CA ASN A 54 4.23 6.55 9.70
C ASN A 54 4.93 5.52 8.80
N GLU A 55 6.26 5.52 8.82
CA GLU A 55 7.06 4.62 7.99
C GLU A 55 6.81 3.14 8.33
N GLU A 56 6.65 2.82 9.61
CA GLU A 56 6.37 1.46 10.08
C GLU A 56 5.09 0.89 9.46
N LEU A 57 4.00 1.65 9.47
CA LEU A 57 2.73 1.26 8.85
C LEU A 57 2.90 1.01 7.35
N LEU A 58 3.63 1.86 6.64
CA LEU A 58 3.88 1.67 5.19
C LEU A 58 4.67 0.38 4.92
N GLN A 59 5.65 0.07 5.77
CA GLN A 59 6.46 -1.14 5.68
C GLN A 59 5.65 -2.41 6.00
N GLU A 60 4.77 -2.35 7.00
CA GLU A 60 3.84 -3.43 7.29
C GLU A 60 2.92 -3.69 6.09
N ILE A 61 2.37 -2.63 5.49
CA ILE A 61 1.50 -2.74 4.31
C ILE A 61 2.22 -3.38 3.14
N ALA A 62 3.46 -2.98 2.86
CA ALA A 62 4.25 -3.59 1.81
C ALA A 62 4.48 -5.09 2.02
N GLY A 63 4.56 -5.56 3.27
CA GLY A 63 4.83 -6.96 3.59
C GLY A 63 3.61 -7.86 3.77
N TYR A 64 2.50 -7.31 4.28
CA TYR A 64 1.35 -8.10 4.71
C TYR A 64 0.02 -7.68 4.06
N GLY A 65 0.03 -6.61 3.26
CA GLY A 65 -1.16 -6.19 2.53
C GLY A 65 -1.50 -7.11 1.36
N MET A 66 -2.62 -6.81 0.73
CA MET A 66 -3.15 -7.54 -0.41
C MET A 66 -2.64 -6.93 -1.71
N GLN A 67 -2.11 -7.75 -2.63
CA GLN A 67 -1.74 -7.27 -3.95
C GLN A 67 -2.98 -6.79 -4.74
N VAL A 68 -2.87 -5.62 -5.36
CA VAL A 68 -3.90 -5.00 -6.19
C VAL A 68 -3.35 -4.58 -7.56
N ASN A 69 -4.23 -4.18 -8.49
CA ASN A 69 -3.81 -3.68 -9.79
C ASN A 69 -3.14 -2.30 -9.66
N ALA A 70 -1.84 -2.21 -9.91
CA ALA A 70 -1.07 -0.99 -9.73
C ALA A 70 -1.56 0.18 -10.62
N SER A 71 -1.97 -0.09 -11.86
CA SER A 71 -2.41 0.94 -12.80
C SER A 71 -3.70 1.64 -12.37
N GLN A 72 -4.51 1.00 -11.51
CA GLN A 72 -5.72 1.60 -10.95
C GLN A 72 -5.39 2.71 -9.94
N PHE A 73 -4.35 2.50 -9.12
CA PHE A 73 -4.02 3.39 -8.01
C PHE A 73 -2.86 4.34 -8.34
N PHE A 74 -2.04 4.02 -9.33
CA PHE A 74 -0.87 4.78 -9.75
C PHE A 74 -0.82 5.00 -11.27
N PRO A 75 -1.88 5.53 -11.91
CA PRO A 75 -2.00 5.59 -13.37
C PRO A 75 -0.95 6.48 -14.07
N LYS A 76 -0.24 7.33 -13.31
CA LYS A 76 0.80 8.25 -13.80
C LYS A 76 2.19 7.91 -13.28
N SER A 77 2.35 6.76 -12.62
CA SER A 77 3.64 6.37 -12.07
C SER A 77 4.64 6.12 -13.20
N LYS A 78 5.83 6.72 -13.08
CA LYS A 78 6.96 6.48 -14.00
C LYS A 78 7.54 5.07 -13.86
N TYR A 79 7.20 4.37 -12.78
CA TYR A 79 7.71 3.03 -12.48
C TYR A 79 6.89 1.94 -13.16
N LEU A 80 5.61 2.20 -13.44
CA LEU A 80 4.77 1.31 -14.22
C LEU A 80 5.08 1.53 -15.71
N LYS A 81 5.68 0.52 -16.36
CA LYS A 81 5.82 0.51 -17.82
C LYS A 81 4.40 0.40 -18.41
N VAL A 82 3.94 1.47 -19.05
CA VAL A 82 2.69 1.50 -19.82
C VAL A 82 2.90 0.81 -21.16
#